data_AF-A0A920MP07-F1
#
_entry.id   AF-A0A920MP07-F1
#
_cell.length_a   1.000
_cell.length_b   1.000
_cell.length_c   1.000
_cell.angle_alpha   90.00
_cell.angle_beta   90.00
_cell.angle_gamma   90.00
#
_symmetry.space_group_name_H-M   'P 1'
#
loop_
_entity.id
_entity.type
_entity.pdbx_description
1 polymer ?
#
loop_
_entity_poly.entity_id
_entity_poly.type
_entity_poly.pdbx_seq_one_letter_code
_entity_poly.pdbx_strand_id
1 'polypeptide(L)'
;MVDEVDSVLIDEARTPLIISGAVDTPVDETFTTLKPGVQKLVKKQSSLVSDLVREAQKYIDDGDEDKAGLKLLQAQRGMPKNRQVLKIFQEPGMLKLAQDIESIHTRDKKMHEVDDDLYFAVDEKSHVMDITEKGRTLLAPDDPDTFVIPDLGEMLTEIDEKEDLSAVEKEAEKEKAHQLHAERSGTIHNFNQLLKAYTLYEKDVEYVMQDNKVMIVDEFTGRVLPGRRYSDGLHQALEAKENVRIERETQTLATITIQNYFRLYDKLSGMTGTAETEAEELGSIYGLDVTVIPTHRPISRDDRDDLVYKTKREKYNAAIEEITECHHKGQPVLVGNPIC
;
A
#
# COMPACT_ATOMS: atom_id res chain seq x y z
N MET A 1 10.63 5.02 35.37
CA MET A 1 10.27 3.84 36.19
C MET A 1 8.96 3.31 35.63
N VAL A 2 8.93 2.04 35.23
CA VAL A 2 7.80 1.35 34.60
C VAL A 2 7.19 0.39 35.62
N ASP A 3 5.89 0.52 35.89
CA ASP A 3 5.14 -0.46 36.67
C ASP A 3 4.63 -1.57 35.74
N GLU A 4 4.49 -2.80 36.25
CA GLU A 4 4.18 -4.01 35.44
C GLU A 4 5.11 -4.14 34.22
N VAL A 5 6.42 -4.11 34.48
CA VAL A 5 7.44 -4.01 33.43
C VAL A 5 7.41 -5.17 32.43
N ASP A 6 6.99 -6.36 32.83
CA ASP A 6 6.79 -7.51 31.95
C ASP A 6 5.62 -7.28 30.98
N SER A 7 4.47 -6.84 31.47
CA SER A 7 3.32 -6.50 30.62
C SER A 7 3.67 -5.42 29.59
N VAL A 8 4.31 -4.33 30.02
CA VAL A 8 4.57 -3.16 29.15
C VAL A 8 5.74 -3.40 28.20
N LEU A 9 6.86 -3.93 28.69
CA LEU A 9 8.09 -4.05 27.91
C LEU A 9 8.22 -5.37 27.15
N ILE A 10 7.40 -6.38 27.45
CA ILE A 10 7.41 -7.68 26.75
C ILE A 10 6.12 -7.88 25.98
N ASP A 11 4.96 -7.84 26.65
CA ASP A 11 3.69 -8.20 26.01
C ASP A 11 3.19 -7.11 25.06
N GLU A 12 3.08 -5.87 25.53
CA GLU A 12 2.62 -4.74 24.71
C GLU A 12 3.66 -4.31 23.65
N ALA A 13 4.94 -4.55 23.94
CA ALA A 13 6.04 -4.17 23.06
C ALA A 13 6.09 -4.90 21.71
N ARG A 14 5.27 -5.95 21.54
CA ARG A 14 5.14 -6.71 20.29
C ARG A 14 4.44 -5.93 19.18
N THR A 15 3.68 -4.89 19.52
CA THR A 15 3.04 -4.00 18.57
C THR A 15 3.68 -2.61 18.61
N PRO A 16 4.02 -2.00 17.47
CA PRO A 16 4.56 -0.65 17.45
C PRO A 16 3.50 0.35 17.91
N LEU A 17 3.93 1.42 18.61
CA LEU A 17 3.10 2.59 18.85
C LEU A 17 3.00 3.39 17.56
N ILE A 18 1.78 3.52 17.06
CA ILE A 18 1.47 4.24 15.83
C ILE A 18 0.68 5.48 16.21
N ILE A 19 1.21 6.65 15.85
CA ILE A 19 0.44 7.89 15.87
C ILE A 19 -0.14 8.08 14.47
N SER A 20 -1.40 7.67 14.32
CA SER A 20 -2.18 7.93 13.12
C SER A 20 -2.99 9.21 13.33
N GLY A 21 -2.90 10.13 12.37
CA GLY A 21 -3.74 11.32 12.33
C GLY A 21 -4.66 11.26 11.12
N ALA A 22 -5.93 11.63 11.29
CA ALA A 22 -6.71 12.08 10.16
C ALA A 22 -6.11 13.43 9.75
N VAL A 23 -5.61 13.54 8.52
CA VAL A 23 -5.22 14.85 8.00
C VAL A 23 -6.52 15.64 7.82
N ASP A 24 -6.57 16.87 8.35
CA ASP A 24 -7.69 17.81 8.21
C ASP A 24 -7.79 18.38 6.78
N THR A 25 -7.33 17.60 5.79
CA THR A 25 -7.48 17.92 4.38
C THR A 25 -8.94 17.65 3.99
N PRO A 26 -9.57 18.54 3.21
CA PRO A 26 -10.81 18.22 2.51
C PRO A 26 -10.71 16.86 1.82
N VAL A 27 -11.85 16.18 1.64
CA VAL A 27 -11.85 14.96 0.81
C VAL A 27 -11.28 15.36 -0.54
N ASP A 28 -10.22 14.67 -0.96
CA ASP A 28 -9.54 14.98 -2.20
C ASP A 28 -10.47 14.71 -3.38
N GLU A 29 -11.02 15.77 -3.96
CA GLU A 29 -11.91 15.71 -5.12
C GLU A 29 -11.16 15.54 -6.44
N THR A 30 -9.82 15.59 -6.43
CA THR A 30 -9.02 15.47 -7.67
C THR A 30 -9.31 14.17 -8.40
N PHE A 31 -9.48 13.04 -7.70
CA PHE A 31 -9.87 11.77 -8.33
C PHE A 31 -11.19 11.87 -9.11
N THR A 32 -12.17 12.60 -8.57
CA THR A 32 -13.46 12.82 -9.23
C THR A 32 -13.29 13.68 -10.48
N THR A 33 -12.47 14.73 -10.40
CA THR A 33 -12.16 15.64 -11.51
C THR A 33 -11.38 14.95 -12.63
N LEU A 34 -10.41 14.10 -12.29
CA LEU A 34 -9.54 13.40 -13.25
C LEU A 34 -10.23 12.20 -13.91
N LYS A 35 -11.21 11.60 -13.24
CA LYS A 35 -11.90 10.38 -13.69
C LYS A 35 -12.42 10.41 -15.13
N PRO A 36 -13.14 11.45 -15.60
CA PRO A 36 -13.62 11.49 -16.98
C PRO A 36 -12.48 11.47 -18.01
N GLY A 37 -11.37 12.15 -17.73
CA GLY A 37 -10.18 12.17 -18.57
C GLY A 37 -9.52 10.80 -18.66
N VAL A 38 -9.30 10.16 -17.51
CA VAL A 38 -8.74 8.79 -17.44
C VAL A 38 -9.64 7.79 -18.17
N GLN A 39 -10.96 7.85 -17.97
CA GLN A 39 -11.90 6.96 -18.68
C GLN A 39 -11.83 7.13 -20.20
N LYS A 40 -11.75 8.36 -20.69
CA LYS A 40 -11.59 8.66 -22.13
C LYS A 40 -10.26 8.10 -22.65
N LEU A 41 -9.17 8.30 -21.91
CA LEU A 41 -7.83 7.80 -22.25
C LEU A 41 -7.80 6.27 -22.34
N VAL A 42 -8.26 5.58 -21.29
CA VAL A 42 -8.30 4.11 -21.23
C VAL A 42 -9.18 3.55 -22.35
N LYS A 43 -10.31 4.19 -22.66
CA LYS A 43 -11.18 3.76 -23.78
C LYS A 43 -10.47 3.89 -25.13
N LYS A 44 -9.74 4.98 -25.36
CA LYS A 44 -8.97 5.20 -26.59
C LYS A 44 -7.80 4.21 -26.71
N GLN A 45 -7.08 3.99 -25.62
CA GLN A 45 -6.04 2.98 -25.53
C GLN A 45 -6.59 1.58 -25.81
N SER A 46 -7.71 1.19 -25.19
CA SER A 46 -8.30 -0.14 -25.41
C SER A 46 -8.72 -0.37 -26.85
N SER A 47 -9.19 0.66 -27.55
CA SER A 47 -9.49 0.57 -28.99
C SER A 47 -8.20 0.38 -29.78
N LEU A 48 -7.17 1.18 -29.50
CA LEU A 48 -5.86 1.09 -30.15
C LEU A 48 -5.24 -0.30 -29.96
N VAL A 49 -5.22 -0.82 -28.73
CA VAL A 49 -4.71 -2.17 -28.42
C VAL A 49 -5.49 -3.25 -29.18
N SER A 50 -6.82 -3.09 -29.32
CA SER A 50 -7.61 -4.04 -30.11
C SER A 50 -7.24 -4.02 -31.60
N ASP A 51 -6.96 -2.83 -32.15
CA ASP A 51 -6.48 -2.68 -33.51
C ASP A 51 -5.07 -3.25 -33.69
N LEU A 52 -4.16 -3.05 -32.72
CA LEU A 52 -2.80 -3.60 -32.71
C LEU A 52 -2.82 -5.14 -32.69
N VAL A 53 -3.68 -5.77 -31.89
CA VAL A 53 -3.83 -7.24 -31.87
C VAL A 53 -4.33 -7.75 -33.22
N ARG A 54 -5.27 -7.04 -33.87
CA ARG A 54 -5.74 -7.40 -35.22
C ARG A 54 -4.64 -7.26 -36.27
N GLU A 55 -3.84 -6.20 -36.20
CA GLU A 55 -2.69 -6.00 -37.09
C GLU A 55 -1.63 -7.08 -36.88
N ALA A 56 -1.32 -7.42 -35.63
CA ALA A 56 -0.41 -8.51 -35.29
C ALA A 56 -0.85 -9.82 -35.94
N GLN A 57 -2.14 -10.20 -35.81
CA GLN A 57 -2.68 -11.40 -36.44
C GLN A 57 -2.50 -11.39 -37.96
N LYS A 58 -2.76 -10.25 -38.61
CA LYS A 58 -2.57 -10.12 -40.05
C LYS A 58 -1.10 -10.32 -40.47
N TYR A 59 -0.15 -9.74 -39.72
CA TYR A 59 1.26 -9.93 -40.00
C TYR A 59 1.73 -11.37 -39.76
N ILE A 60 1.14 -12.06 -38.78
CA ILE A 60 1.38 -13.50 -38.57
C ILE A 60 0.89 -14.30 -39.78
N ASP A 61 -0.32 -14.03 -40.27
CA ASP A 61 -0.89 -14.71 -41.44
C ASP A 61 -0.07 -14.43 -42.72
N ASP A 62 0.50 -13.22 -42.84
CA ASP A 62 1.38 -12.79 -43.94
C ASP A 62 2.84 -13.30 -43.80
N GLY A 63 3.21 -13.90 -42.65
CA GLY A 63 4.55 -14.42 -42.36
C GLY A 63 5.61 -13.37 -42.00
N ASP A 64 5.21 -12.16 -41.61
CA ASP A 64 6.10 -11.06 -41.18
C ASP A 64 6.23 -11.05 -39.65
N GLU A 65 7.10 -11.91 -39.12
CA GLU A 65 7.30 -12.10 -37.68
C GLU A 65 7.80 -10.83 -36.96
N ASP A 66 8.62 -10.00 -37.62
CA ASP A 66 9.18 -8.78 -37.03
C ASP A 66 8.08 -7.76 -36.74
N LYS A 67 7.21 -7.48 -37.73
CA LYS A 67 6.09 -6.56 -37.54
C LYS A 67 5.03 -7.12 -36.61
N ALA A 68 4.76 -8.43 -36.68
CA ALA A 68 3.88 -9.09 -35.74
C ALA A 68 4.37 -8.93 -34.30
N GLY A 69 5.65 -9.22 -34.04
CA GLY A 69 6.27 -9.09 -32.73
C GLY A 69 6.23 -7.65 -32.20
N LEU A 70 6.46 -6.65 -33.04
CA LEU A 70 6.32 -5.24 -32.66
C LEU A 70 4.89 -4.90 -32.23
N LYS A 71 3.88 -5.33 -32.99
CA LYS A 71 2.47 -5.06 -32.65
C LYS A 71 2.02 -5.80 -31.39
N LEU A 72 2.50 -7.02 -31.18
CA LEU A 72 2.30 -7.77 -29.94
C LEU A 72 2.94 -7.05 -28.74
N LEU A 73 4.17 -6.56 -28.89
CA LEU A 73 4.85 -5.79 -27.85
C LEU A 73 4.11 -4.48 -27.52
N GLN A 74 3.68 -3.72 -28.53
CA GLN A 74 2.87 -2.51 -28.35
C GLN A 74 1.55 -2.83 -27.62
N ALA A 75 0.87 -3.93 -27.99
CA ALA A 75 -0.36 -4.35 -27.33
C ALA A 75 -0.13 -4.76 -25.86
N GLN A 76 0.96 -5.48 -25.57
CA GLN A 76 1.36 -5.88 -24.23
C GLN A 76 1.67 -4.66 -23.35
N ARG A 77 2.53 -3.74 -23.82
CA ARG A 77 2.88 -2.51 -23.09
C ARG A 77 1.68 -1.57 -22.97
N GLY A 78 0.78 -1.58 -23.94
CA GLY A 78 -0.37 -0.68 -23.94
C GLY A 78 -1.45 -1.05 -22.92
N MET A 79 -1.89 -2.31 -22.89
CA MET A 79 -2.85 -2.82 -21.90
C MET A 79 -2.65 -4.34 -21.71
N PRO A 80 -1.75 -4.77 -20.81
CA PRO A 80 -1.37 -6.18 -20.69
C PRO A 80 -2.54 -7.07 -20.20
N LYS A 81 -3.42 -6.52 -19.36
CA LYS A 81 -4.62 -7.20 -18.86
C LYS A 81 -5.80 -7.21 -19.83
N ASN A 82 -5.66 -6.60 -21.02
CA ASN A 82 -6.74 -6.60 -21.99
C ASN A 82 -7.08 -8.04 -22.44
N ARG A 83 -8.36 -8.38 -22.49
CA ARG A 83 -8.84 -9.74 -22.86
C ARG A 83 -8.30 -10.25 -24.20
N GLN A 84 -8.16 -9.38 -25.21
CA GLN A 84 -7.62 -9.78 -26.51
C GLN A 84 -6.13 -10.05 -26.45
N VAL A 85 -5.40 -9.24 -25.67
CA VAL A 85 -3.96 -9.39 -25.42
C VAL A 85 -3.68 -10.70 -24.67
N LEU A 86 -4.40 -10.95 -23.58
CA LEU A 86 -4.29 -12.21 -22.83
C LEU A 86 -4.60 -13.42 -23.70
N LYS A 87 -5.57 -13.32 -24.61
CA LYS A 87 -5.96 -14.40 -25.51
C LYS A 87 -4.88 -14.70 -26.55
N ILE A 88 -4.33 -13.70 -27.23
CA ILE A 88 -3.31 -13.93 -28.27
C ILE A 88 -2.01 -14.48 -27.66
N PHE A 89 -1.65 -14.07 -26.43
CA PHE A 89 -0.47 -14.59 -25.75
C PHE A 89 -0.61 -16.03 -25.22
N GLN A 90 -1.82 -16.60 -25.21
CA GLN A 90 -2.00 -18.04 -24.97
C GLN A 90 -1.62 -18.90 -26.18
N GLU A 91 -1.50 -18.30 -27.37
CA GLU A 91 -1.12 -19.02 -28.58
C GLU A 91 0.39 -19.33 -28.58
N PRO A 92 0.82 -20.52 -29.06
CA PRO A 92 2.22 -20.91 -29.05
C PRO A 92 3.11 -19.93 -29.82
N GLY A 93 4.18 -19.45 -29.20
CA GLY A 93 5.19 -18.61 -29.85
C GLY A 93 4.91 -17.10 -29.80
N MET A 94 3.68 -16.66 -29.52
CA MET A 94 3.32 -15.24 -29.52
C MET A 94 4.06 -14.45 -28.44
N LEU A 95 4.16 -14.99 -27.23
CA LEU A 95 4.90 -14.36 -26.14
C LEU A 95 6.40 -14.24 -26.47
N LYS A 96 6.96 -15.26 -27.14
CA LYS A 96 8.36 -15.28 -27.53
C LYS A 96 8.66 -14.21 -28.59
N LEU A 97 7.79 -14.06 -29.59
CA LEU A 97 7.92 -13.02 -30.61
C LEU A 97 7.97 -11.62 -29.99
N ALA A 98 7.07 -11.31 -29.05
CA ALA A 98 7.08 -10.02 -28.35
C ALA A 98 8.36 -9.81 -27.53
N GLN A 99 8.83 -10.84 -26.80
CA GLN A 99 10.05 -10.78 -26.00
C GLN A 99 11.33 -10.63 -26.84
N ASP A 100 11.39 -11.28 -27.99
CA ASP A 100 12.53 -11.19 -28.90
C ASP A 100 12.65 -9.74 -29.44
N ILE A 101 11.53 -9.12 -29.82
CA ILE A 101 11.48 -7.70 -30.22
C ILE A 101 11.77 -6.75 -29.05
N GLU A 102 11.24 -7.03 -27.86
CA GLU A 102 11.53 -6.25 -26.64
C GLU A 102 13.03 -6.22 -26.34
N SER A 103 13.71 -7.36 -26.47
CA SER A 103 15.14 -7.49 -26.24
C SER A 103 15.96 -6.63 -27.20
N ILE A 104 15.57 -6.59 -28.49
CA ILE A 104 16.23 -5.77 -29.52
C ILE A 104 16.08 -4.28 -29.19
N HIS A 105 14.86 -3.81 -28.92
CA HIS A 105 14.62 -2.39 -28.62
C HIS A 105 15.25 -1.96 -27.30
N THR A 106 15.29 -2.84 -26.30
CA THR A 106 15.97 -2.57 -25.03
C THR A 106 17.47 -2.43 -25.22
N ARG A 107 18.08 -3.35 -25.98
CA ARG A 107 19.52 -3.31 -26.30
C ARG A 107 19.90 -2.04 -27.05
N ASP A 108 19.07 -1.64 -28.01
CA ASP A 108 19.33 -0.51 -28.89
C ASP A 108 18.87 0.83 -28.26
N LYS A 109 18.29 0.80 -27.05
CA LYS A 109 17.74 1.95 -26.31
C LYS A 109 16.60 2.68 -27.06
N LYS A 110 15.82 1.93 -27.82
CA LYS A 110 14.72 2.41 -28.67
C LYS A 110 13.33 2.05 -28.14
N MET A 111 13.20 1.76 -26.85
CA MET A 111 11.90 1.42 -26.27
C MET A 111 10.88 2.56 -26.39
N HIS A 112 11.35 3.81 -26.36
CA HIS A 112 10.49 4.98 -26.56
C HIS A 112 9.77 4.95 -27.92
N GLU A 113 10.42 4.46 -28.99
CA GLU A 113 9.79 4.34 -30.32
C GLU A 113 8.58 3.38 -30.30
N VAL A 114 8.61 2.37 -29.41
CA VAL A 114 7.49 1.43 -29.23
C VAL A 114 6.33 2.12 -28.50
N ASP A 115 6.67 2.94 -27.50
CA ASP A 115 5.71 3.59 -26.62
C ASP A 115 5.03 4.80 -27.27
N ASP A 116 5.71 5.55 -28.14
CA ASP A 116 5.21 6.79 -28.76
C ASP A 116 3.87 6.61 -29.51
N ASP A 117 3.62 5.42 -30.05
CA ASP A 117 2.37 5.08 -30.74
C ASP A 117 1.18 4.89 -29.80
N LEU A 118 1.44 4.62 -28.51
CA LEU A 118 0.45 4.39 -27.48
C LEU A 118 -0.02 5.71 -26.87
N TYR A 119 -1.14 5.71 -26.15
CA TYR A 119 -1.54 6.86 -25.32
C TYR A 119 -0.88 6.84 -23.94
N PHE A 120 -0.58 5.64 -23.44
CA PHE A 120 0.24 5.41 -22.26
C PHE A 120 0.90 4.03 -22.39
N ALA A 121 2.04 3.86 -21.73
CA ALA A 121 2.75 2.59 -21.63
C ALA A 121 2.70 2.09 -20.19
N VAL A 122 2.62 0.77 -20.04
CA VAL A 122 2.59 0.06 -18.76
C VAL A 122 3.79 -0.88 -18.72
N ASP A 123 4.64 -0.70 -17.71
CA ASP A 123 5.67 -1.68 -17.36
C ASP A 123 5.16 -2.53 -16.19
N GLU A 124 4.78 -3.78 -16.49
CA GLU A 124 4.28 -4.71 -15.48
C GLU A 124 5.34 -5.07 -14.43
N LYS A 125 6.64 -5.02 -14.76
CA LYS A 125 7.71 -5.40 -13.83
C LYS A 125 7.93 -4.34 -12.76
N SER A 126 7.92 -3.08 -13.17
CA SER A 126 8.09 -1.94 -12.25
C SER A 126 6.77 -1.40 -11.70
N HIS A 127 5.63 -1.83 -12.26
CA HIS A 127 4.30 -1.26 -12.01
C HIS A 127 4.24 0.26 -12.24
N VAL A 128 5.10 0.77 -13.13
CA VAL A 128 5.14 2.15 -13.57
C VAL A 128 4.31 2.28 -14.84
N MET A 129 3.65 3.41 -14.98
CA MET A 129 2.98 3.78 -16.23
C MET A 129 3.38 5.18 -16.60
N ASP A 130 3.63 5.36 -17.90
CA ASP A 130 4.07 6.62 -18.47
C ASP A 130 3.07 7.07 -19.52
N ILE A 131 2.65 8.33 -19.43
CA ILE A 131 1.77 8.95 -20.42
C ILE A 131 2.66 9.47 -21.56
N THR A 132 2.31 9.08 -22.78
CA THR A 132 3.03 9.53 -23.98
C THR A 132 2.57 10.93 -24.38
N GLU A 133 3.26 11.56 -25.33
CA GLU A 133 2.81 12.83 -25.90
C GLU A 133 1.38 12.74 -26.43
N LYS A 134 1.06 11.66 -27.15
CA LYS A 134 -0.28 11.36 -27.67
C LYS A 134 -1.34 11.28 -26.57
N GLY A 135 -0.98 10.72 -25.41
CA GLY A 135 -1.81 10.72 -24.20
C GLY A 135 -2.07 12.11 -23.66
N ARG A 136 -1.02 12.91 -23.49
CA ARG A 136 -1.10 14.29 -22.98
C ARG A 136 -1.97 15.16 -23.87
N THR A 137 -1.77 15.14 -25.19
CA THR A 137 -2.58 15.89 -26.15
C THR A 137 -4.07 15.49 -26.12
N LEU A 138 -4.38 14.22 -25.82
CA LEU A 138 -5.77 13.78 -25.71
C LEU A 138 -6.47 14.31 -24.44
N LEU A 139 -5.72 14.37 -23.34
CA LEU A 139 -6.19 14.80 -22.02
C LEU A 139 -6.34 16.31 -21.95
N ALA A 140 -5.31 17.05 -22.39
CA ALA A 140 -5.27 18.50 -22.43
C ALA A 140 -4.81 18.96 -23.82
N PRO A 141 -5.75 19.09 -24.78
CA PRO A 141 -5.42 19.54 -26.15
C PRO A 141 -4.87 20.96 -26.20
N ASP A 142 -5.33 21.83 -25.28
CA ASP A 142 -4.96 23.23 -25.23
C ASP A 142 -3.65 23.48 -24.46
N ASP A 143 -3.29 22.59 -23.51
CA ASP A 143 -2.06 22.68 -22.72
C ASP A 143 -1.55 21.28 -22.29
N PRO A 144 -0.85 20.55 -23.18
CA PRO A 144 -0.32 19.22 -22.88
C PRO A 144 0.69 19.21 -21.71
N ASP A 145 1.36 20.33 -21.45
CA ASP A 145 2.41 20.46 -20.42
C ASP A 145 1.84 20.44 -18.99
N THR A 146 0.51 20.53 -18.84
CA THR A 146 -0.17 20.30 -17.55
C THR A 146 0.15 18.91 -16.95
N PHE A 147 0.42 17.90 -17.79
CA PHE A 147 0.79 16.54 -17.36
C PHE A 147 2.30 16.30 -17.31
N VAL A 148 3.10 17.36 -17.29
CA VAL A 148 4.55 17.31 -17.12
C VAL A 148 4.91 17.99 -15.79
N ILE A 149 5.72 17.29 -14.98
CA ILE A 149 6.27 17.86 -13.76
C ILE A 149 7.38 18.84 -14.18
N PRO A 150 7.23 20.15 -13.90
CA PRO A 150 8.27 21.12 -14.23
C PRO A 150 9.51 20.89 -13.36
N ASP A 151 10.72 21.15 -13.88
CA ASP A 151 11.93 21.07 -13.07
C ASP A 151 11.99 22.27 -12.10
N LEU A 152 11.76 21.98 -10.82
CA LEU A 152 11.80 23.01 -9.77
C LEU A 152 13.18 23.67 -9.68
N GLY A 153 14.27 22.94 -9.88
CA GLY A 153 15.61 23.50 -9.84
C GLY A 153 15.85 24.51 -10.96
N GLU A 154 15.42 24.19 -12.17
CA GLU A 154 15.48 25.10 -13.33
C GLU A 154 14.64 26.36 -13.07
N MET A 155 13.38 26.20 -12.64
CA MET A 155 12.50 27.32 -12.31
C MET A 155 13.10 28.26 -11.25
N LEU A 156 13.68 27.70 -10.18
CA LEU A 156 14.30 28.49 -9.11
C LEU A 156 15.55 29.24 -9.62
N THR A 157 16.33 28.61 -10.51
CA THR A 157 17.51 29.23 -11.13
C THR A 157 17.11 30.40 -12.02
N GLU A 158 16.08 30.22 -12.86
CA GLU A 158 15.55 31.30 -13.70
C GLU A 158 15.02 32.49 -12.88
N ILE A 159 14.40 32.23 -11.73
CA ILE A 159 13.92 33.29 -10.82
C ILE A 159 15.10 34.03 -10.18
N ASP A 160 16.18 33.32 -9.83
CA ASP A 160 17.38 33.93 -9.26
C ASP A 160 18.13 34.81 -10.25
N GLU A 161 18.14 34.45 -11.53
CA GLU A 161 18.82 35.20 -12.61
C GLU A 161 18.09 36.50 -13.03
N LYS A 162 16.81 36.67 -12.66
CA LYS A 162 16.04 37.89 -12.96
C LYS A 162 16.58 39.10 -12.19
N GLU A 163 17.30 40.00 -12.87
CA GLU A 163 17.86 41.21 -12.25
C GLU A 163 16.82 42.33 -12.01
N ASP A 164 15.63 42.19 -12.60
CA ASP A 164 14.52 43.15 -12.56
C ASP A 164 13.60 42.99 -11.34
N LEU A 165 13.76 41.91 -10.56
CA LEU A 165 12.95 41.63 -9.38
C LEU A 165 13.69 41.95 -8.08
N SER A 166 12.99 42.58 -7.13
CA SER A 166 13.49 42.74 -5.76
C SER A 166 13.60 41.40 -5.04
N ALA A 167 14.39 41.34 -3.96
CA ALA A 167 14.54 40.11 -3.16
C ALA A 167 13.20 39.55 -2.65
N VAL A 168 12.26 40.44 -2.28
CA VAL A 168 10.91 40.06 -1.81
C VAL A 168 10.06 39.49 -2.95
N GLU A 169 10.16 40.06 -4.16
CA GLU A 169 9.45 39.54 -5.33
C GLU A 169 10.02 38.21 -5.80
N LYS A 170 11.34 38.02 -5.75
CA LYS A 170 11.97 36.72 -6.01
C LYS A 170 11.48 35.65 -5.06
N GLU A 171 11.41 35.94 -3.77
CA GLU A 171 10.95 34.96 -2.78
C GLU A 171 9.47 34.60 -2.98
N ALA A 172 8.62 35.56 -3.34
CA ALA A 172 7.23 35.30 -3.70
C ALA A 172 7.09 34.45 -4.98
N GLU A 173 7.92 34.67 -6.01
CA GLU A 173 7.93 33.84 -7.22
C GLU A 173 8.45 32.43 -6.95
N LYS A 174 9.46 32.27 -6.07
CA LYS A 174 9.93 30.95 -5.63
C LYS A 174 8.85 30.17 -4.90
N GLU A 175 8.11 30.82 -4.01
CA GLU A 175 6.98 30.19 -3.31
C GLU A 175 5.90 29.72 -4.31
N LYS A 176 5.57 30.54 -5.33
CA LYS A 176 4.66 30.13 -6.41
C LYS A 176 5.19 28.95 -7.20
N ALA A 177 6.49 28.92 -7.49
CA ALA A 177 7.12 27.79 -8.19
C ALA A 177 7.02 26.50 -7.35
N HIS A 178 7.28 26.56 -6.05
CA HIS A 178 7.09 25.45 -5.12
C HIS A 178 5.63 24.97 -5.09
N GLN A 179 4.67 25.89 -4.98
CA GLN A 179 3.25 25.56 -4.95
C GLN A 179 2.79 24.91 -6.26
N LEU A 180 3.17 25.46 -7.41
CA LEU A 180 2.85 24.91 -8.73
C LEU A 180 3.44 23.51 -8.92
N HIS A 181 4.70 23.32 -8.53
CA HIS A 181 5.35 22.01 -8.58
C HIS A 181 4.63 20.98 -7.70
N ALA A 182 4.29 21.35 -6.46
CA ALA A 182 3.59 20.48 -5.53
C ALA A 182 2.18 20.10 -6.03
N GLU A 183 1.42 21.07 -6.55
CA GLU A 183 0.08 20.86 -7.10
C GLU A 183 0.11 19.95 -8.34
N ARG A 184 1.02 20.21 -9.28
CA ARG A 184 1.19 19.38 -10.48
C ARG A 184 1.63 17.97 -10.13
N SER A 185 2.63 17.83 -9.24
CA SER A 185 3.12 16.53 -8.79
C SER A 185 2.00 15.71 -8.13
N GLY A 186 1.23 16.30 -7.22
CA GLY A 186 0.08 15.64 -6.58
C GLY A 186 -1.01 15.25 -7.58
N THR A 187 -1.33 16.14 -8.53
CA THR A 187 -2.33 15.85 -9.57
C THR A 187 -1.89 14.70 -10.48
N ILE A 188 -0.63 14.70 -10.92
CA ILE A 188 -0.05 13.64 -11.75
C ILE A 188 0.02 12.32 -10.98
N HIS A 189 0.36 12.36 -9.68
CA HIS A 189 0.32 11.19 -8.81
C HIS A 189 -1.08 10.58 -8.76
N ASN A 190 -2.09 11.37 -8.42
CA ASN A 190 -3.48 10.91 -8.35
C ASN A 190 -3.98 10.42 -9.72
N PHE A 191 -3.58 11.09 -10.80
CA PHE A 191 -3.86 10.63 -12.16
C PHE A 191 -3.26 9.24 -12.42
N ASN A 192 -2.00 9.03 -12.07
CA ASN A 192 -1.32 7.74 -12.25
C ASN A 192 -1.96 6.64 -11.40
N GLN A 193 -2.31 6.91 -10.13
CA GLN A 193 -3.03 5.94 -9.31
C GLN A 193 -4.40 5.58 -9.91
N LEU A 194 -5.11 6.57 -10.45
CA LEU A 194 -6.39 6.33 -11.12
C LEU A 194 -6.21 5.52 -12.41
N LEU A 195 -5.25 5.87 -13.25
CA LEU A 195 -4.92 5.09 -14.44
C LEU A 195 -4.60 3.64 -14.06
N LYS A 196 -3.86 3.43 -12.95
CA LYS A 196 -3.42 2.12 -12.46
C LYS A 196 -4.61 1.29 -12.03
N ALA A 197 -5.53 1.91 -11.29
CA ALA A 197 -6.79 1.30 -10.90
C ALA A 197 -7.63 0.87 -12.11
N TYR A 198 -7.61 1.59 -13.24
CA TYR A 198 -8.35 1.22 -14.46
C TYR A 198 -7.65 0.15 -15.31
N THR A 199 -6.33 0.05 -15.27
CA THR A 199 -5.54 -0.79 -16.20
C THR A 199 -5.06 -2.10 -15.59
N LEU A 200 -4.68 -2.10 -14.30
CA LEU A 200 -4.06 -3.24 -13.64
C LEU A 200 -4.95 -3.95 -12.63
N TYR A 201 -5.96 -3.27 -12.10
CA TYR A 201 -6.87 -3.83 -11.09
C TYR A 201 -8.25 -4.10 -11.69
N GLU A 202 -8.68 -5.35 -11.63
CA GLU A 202 -9.98 -5.82 -12.07
C GLU A 202 -10.88 -6.16 -10.88
N LYS A 203 -12.15 -5.79 -11.04
CA LYS A 203 -13.19 -6.19 -10.10
C LYS A 203 -13.37 -7.70 -10.17
N ASP A 204 -13.57 -8.32 -9.01
CA ASP A 204 -13.69 -9.77 -8.79
C ASP A 204 -12.38 -10.56 -9.00
N VAL A 205 -11.24 -9.87 -9.13
CA VAL A 205 -9.89 -10.46 -9.17
C VAL A 205 -9.05 -9.91 -8.01
N GLU A 206 -8.60 -8.66 -8.10
CA GLU A 206 -7.78 -8.03 -7.06
C GLU A 206 -8.64 -7.41 -5.93
N TYR A 207 -9.89 -7.04 -6.24
CA TYR A 207 -10.81 -6.47 -5.25
C TYR A 207 -12.27 -6.84 -5.54
N VAL A 208 -13.11 -6.78 -4.52
CA VAL A 208 -14.57 -6.96 -4.61
C VAL A 208 -15.31 -5.79 -3.98
N MET A 209 -16.57 -5.63 -4.38
CA MET A 209 -17.46 -4.61 -3.83
C MET A 209 -18.40 -5.25 -2.79
N GLN A 210 -18.30 -4.81 -1.53
CA GLN A 210 -19.17 -5.26 -0.45
C GLN A 210 -19.64 -4.07 0.38
N ASP A 211 -20.93 -3.99 0.67
CA ASP A 211 -21.53 -2.87 1.44
C ASP A 211 -21.18 -1.48 0.90
N ASN A 212 -21.11 -1.34 -0.43
CA ASN A 212 -20.62 -0.14 -1.12
C ASN A 212 -19.21 0.29 -0.68
N LYS A 213 -18.32 -0.66 -0.38
CA LYS A 213 -16.90 -0.43 -0.11
C LYS A 213 -16.04 -1.36 -0.95
N VAL A 214 -14.84 -0.88 -1.27
CA VAL A 214 -13.81 -1.66 -1.96
C VAL A 214 -13.12 -2.54 -0.93
N MET A 215 -13.11 -3.85 -1.17
CA MET A 215 -12.48 -4.83 -0.29
C MET A 215 -11.39 -5.58 -1.07
N ILE A 216 -10.19 -5.66 -0.50
CA ILE A 216 -9.04 -6.32 -1.13
C ILE A 216 -9.24 -7.83 -1.09
N VAL A 217 -8.94 -8.49 -2.20
CA VAL A 217 -8.85 -9.95 -2.30
C VAL A 217 -7.39 -10.35 -2.24
N ASP A 218 -7.07 -11.31 -1.37
CA ASP A 218 -5.75 -11.93 -1.32
C ASP A 218 -5.53 -12.79 -2.59
N GLU A 219 -4.52 -12.46 -3.38
CA GLU A 219 -4.17 -13.15 -4.63
C GLU A 219 -3.86 -14.64 -4.43
N PHE A 220 -3.35 -15.04 -3.26
CA PHE A 220 -2.97 -16.43 -3.00
C PHE A 220 -4.14 -17.29 -2.52
N THR A 221 -5.01 -16.70 -1.70
CA THR A 221 -6.06 -17.46 -0.99
C THR A 221 -7.47 -17.16 -1.48
N GLY A 222 -7.66 -16.10 -2.27
CA GLY A 222 -8.96 -15.59 -2.70
C GLY A 222 -9.82 -15.05 -1.56
N ARG A 223 -9.24 -14.86 -0.37
CA ARG A 223 -9.97 -14.36 0.80
C ARG A 223 -10.12 -12.85 0.75
N VAL A 224 -11.28 -12.36 1.16
CA VAL A 224 -11.51 -10.94 1.37
C VAL A 224 -10.81 -10.50 2.66
N LEU A 225 -10.01 -9.43 2.59
CA LEU A 225 -9.24 -8.89 3.71
C LEU A 225 -9.92 -7.62 4.25
N PRO A 226 -10.85 -7.73 5.21
CA PRO A 226 -11.53 -6.57 5.76
C PRO A 226 -10.58 -5.65 6.52
N GLY A 227 -10.81 -4.34 6.40
CA GLY A 227 -10.02 -3.31 7.07
C GLY A 227 -8.65 -3.03 6.45
N ARG A 228 -8.25 -3.76 5.40
CA ARG A 228 -7.04 -3.44 4.64
C ARG A 228 -7.35 -2.48 3.50
N ARG A 229 -6.47 -1.50 3.30
CA ARG A 229 -6.52 -0.55 2.19
C ARG A 229 -5.19 -0.60 1.43
N TYR A 230 -5.24 -0.33 0.13
CA TYR A 230 -4.02 -0.14 -0.65
C TYR A 230 -3.39 1.20 -0.26
N SER A 231 -2.06 1.24 -0.21
CA SER A 231 -1.31 2.45 0.13
C SER A 231 -1.25 3.44 -1.04
N ASP A 232 -0.75 4.64 -0.75
CA ASP A 232 -0.27 5.60 -1.76
C ASP A 232 -1.39 6.11 -2.68
N GLY A 233 -2.59 6.31 -2.14
CA GLY A 233 -3.74 6.82 -2.89
C GLY A 233 -4.45 5.80 -3.80
N LEU A 234 -3.91 4.59 -3.97
CA LEU A 234 -4.49 3.58 -4.88
C LEU A 234 -5.89 3.12 -4.43
N HIS A 235 -6.13 3.04 -3.13
CA HIS A 235 -7.45 2.60 -2.64
C HIS A 235 -8.52 3.65 -2.91
N GLN A 236 -8.19 4.93 -2.72
CA GLN A 236 -9.06 6.06 -3.09
C GLN A 236 -9.31 6.08 -4.60
N ALA A 237 -8.30 5.74 -5.40
CA ALA A 237 -8.44 5.62 -6.85
C ALA A 237 -9.43 4.51 -7.25
N LEU A 238 -9.42 3.36 -6.56
CA LEU A 238 -10.40 2.28 -6.76
C LEU A 238 -11.80 2.67 -6.31
N GLU A 239 -11.93 3.33 -5.16
CA GLU A 239 -13.21 3.89 -4.70
C GLU A 239 -13.77 4.88 -5.74
N ALA A 240 -12.92 5.77 -6.25
CA ALA A 240 -13.27 6.71 -7.30
C ALA A 240 -13.67 6.00 -8.59
N LYS A 241 -12.94 4.96 -9.03
CA LYS A 241 -13.26 4.13 -10.20
C LYS A 241 -14.67 3.54 -10.09
N GLU A 242 -15.00 2.93 -8.97
CA GLU A 242 -16.29 2.27 -8.72
C GLU A 242 -17.45 3.21 -8.36
N ASN A 243 -17.22 4.54 -8.33
CA ASN A 243 -18.21 5.55 -7.89
C ASN A 243 -18.65 5.38 -6.44
N VAL A 244 -17.71 4.98 -5.59
CA VAL A 244 -17.92 4.79 -4.16
C VAL A 244 -17.47 6.05 -3.41
N ARG A 245 -18.00 6.25 -2.21
CA ARG A 245 -17.54 7.33 -1.33
C ARG A 245 -16.05 7.12 -1.03
N ILE A 246 -15.24 8.09 -1.42
CA ILE A 246 -13.81 8.10 -1.12
C ILE A 246 -13.63 8.34 0.37
N GLU A 247 -13.05 7.38 1.08
CA GLU A 247 -12.72 7.54 2.49
C GLU A 247 -11.31 8.16 2.63
N ARG A 248 -11.14 9.06 3.60
CA ARG A 248 -9.85 9.74 3.84
C ARG A 248 -8.76 8.72 4.15
N GLU A 249 -7.54 8.99 3.69
CA GLU A 249 -6.38 8.22 4.10
C GLU A 249 -6.04 8.56 5.55
N THR A 250 -5.89 7.54 6.39
CA THR A 250 -5.23 7.71 7.69
C THR A 250 -3.74 7.63 7.44
N GLN A 251 -3.07 8.77 7.40
CA GLN A 251 -1.61 8.78 7.29
C GLN A 251 -1.00 8.46 8.65
N THR A 252 0.01 7.59 8.64
CA THR A 252 0.84 7.38 9.82
C THR A 252 1.81 8.54 9.92
N LEU A 253 1.64 9.39 10.94
CA LEU A 253 2.47 10.59 11.13
C LEU A 253 3.80 10.24 11.78
N ALA A 254 3.77 9.31 12.73
CA ALA A 254 4.95 8.81 13.41
C ALA A 254 4.72 7.39 13.88
N THR A 255 5.79 6.59 13.84
CA THR A 255 5.82 5.24 14.38
C THR A 255 7.04 5.10 15.27
N ILE A 256 6.85 4.58 16.48
CA ILE A 256 7.94 4.20 17.37
C ILE A 256 7.57 2.89 18.06
N THR A 257 8.52 1.97 18.25
CA THR A 257 8.25 0.79 19.07
C THR A 257 8.34 1.16 20.55
N ILE A 258 7.59 0.48 21.42
CA ILE A 258 7.70 0.66 22.87
C ILE A 258 9.15 0.46 23.33
N GLN A 259 9.83 -0.53 22.75
CA GLN A 259 11.27 -0.78 22.94
C GLN A 259 12.11 0.47 22.69
N ASN A 260 12.01 1.05 21.49
CA ASN A 260 12.79 2.23 21.14
C ASN A 260 12.40 3.45 21.96
N TYR A 261 11.11 3.63 22.25
CA TYR A 261 10.62 4.72 23.09
C TYR A 261 11.27 4.72 24.48
N PHE A 262 11.29 3.57 25.17
CA PHE A 262 11.88 3.50 26.51
C PHE A 262 13.41 3.57 26.52
N ARG A 263 14.09 3.22 25.42
CA ARG A 263 15.55 3.39 25.27
C ARG A 263 15.99 4.85 25.10
N LEU A 264 15.06 5.77 24.83
CA LEU A 264 15.36 7.21 24.78
C LEU A 264 15.55 7.83 26.18
N TYR A 265 15.12 7.16 27.24
CA TYR A 265 15.28 7.67 28.60
C TYR A 265 16.71 7.46 29.10
N ASP A 266 17.30 8.50 29.69
CA ASP A 266 18.65 8.45 30.29
C ASP A 266 18.76 7.38 31.39
N LYS A 267 17.65 7.08 32.08
CA LYS A 267 17.57 6.05 33.11
C LYS A 267 16.25 5.31 33.04
N LEU A 268 16.33 4.01 32.79
CA LEU A 268 15.21 3.09 32.79
C LEU A 268 15.26 2.17 34.03
N SER A 269 14.11 1.93 34.63
CA SER A 269 13.92 0.98 35.73
C SER A 269 12.48 0.51 35.73
N GLY A 270 12.18 -0.65 36.32
CA GLY A 270 10.82 -1.13 36.45
C GLY A 270 10.61 -2.06 37.64
N MET A 271 9.35 -2.39 37.89
CA MET A 271 8.93 -3.32 38.94
C MET A 271 7.77 -4.20 38.45
N THR A 272 7.73 -5.44 38.91
CA THR A 272 6.63 -6.38 38.69
C THR A 272 6.79 -7.58 39.63
N GLY A 273 5.74 -8.39 39.77
CA GLY A 273 5.79 -9.65 40.53
C GLY A 273 6.38 -10.83 39.77
N THR A 274 6.56 -10.72 38.45
CA THR A 274 6.76 -11.87 37.54
C THR A 274 7.98 -11.73 36.60
N ALA A 275 8.88 -10.78 36.84
CA ALA A 275 10.01 -10.50 35.94
C ALA A 275 11.12 -11.55 35.92
N GLU A 276 11.17 -12.49 36.87
CA GLU A 276 12.25 -13.47 36.95
C GLU A 276 12.29 -14.40 35.73
N THR A 277 11.13 -14.77 35.18
CA THR A 277 11.05 -15.61 33.99
C THR A 277 11.51 -14.90 32.72
N GLU A 278 11.32 -13.58 32.65
CA GLU A 278 11.64 -12.74 31.49
C GLU A 278 12.98 -11.97 31.65
N ALA A 279 13.81 -12.37 32.62
CA ALA A 279 15.04 -11.64 32.96
C ALA A 279 16.05 -11.56 31.81
N GLU A 280 16.16 -12.62 31.00
CA GLU A 280 17.05 -12.64 29.84
C GLU A 280 16.60 -11.65 28.75
N GLU A 281 15.28 -11.55 28.52
CA GLU A 281 14.71 -10.63 27.53
C GLU A 281 14.85 -9.16 27.99
N LEU A 282 14.54 -8.86 29.25
CA LEU A 282 14.73 -7.53 29.84
C LEU A 282 16.21 -7.08 29.82
N GLY A 283 17.14 -8.00 30.11
CA GLY A 283 18.58 -7.73 30.06
C GLY A 283 19.08 -7.48 28.63
N SER A 284 18.70 -8.32 27.68
CA SER A 284 19.20 -8.25 26.30
C SER A 284 18.62 -7.06 25.50
N ILE A 285 17.34 -6.71 25.71
CA ILE A 285 16.66 -5.65 24.96
C ILE A 285 16.86 -4.27 25.61
N TYR A 286 16.77 -4.20 26.95
CA TYR A 286 16.71 -2.93 27.68
C TYR A 286 17.92 -2.68 28.59
N GLY A 287 18.82 -3.66 28.75
CA GLY A 287 19.94 -3.55 29.69
C GLY A 287 19.49 -3.51 31.15
N LEU A 288 18.35 -4.13 31.47
CA LEU A 288 17.78 -4.17 32.82
C LEU A 288 18.11 -5.49 33.51
N ASP A 289 18.85 -5.40 34.61
CA ASP A 289 19.07 -6.54 35.50
C ASP A 289 17.84 -6.77 36.40
N VAL A 290 17.40 -8.03 36.53
CA VAL A 290 16.28 -8.40 37.42
C VAL A 290 16.81 -8.84 38.78
N THR A 291 16.29 -8.25 39.84
CA THR A 291 16.61 -8.62 41.23
C THR A 291 15.34 -9.03 41.97
N VAL A 292 15.29 -10.27 42.45
CA VAL A 292 14.17 -10.78 43.24
C VAL A 292 14.21 -10.20 44.65
N ILE A 293 13.22 -9.40 45.00
CA ILE A 293 13.09 -8.81 46.33
C ILE A 293 12.32 -9.77 47.25
N PRO A 294 12.84 -10.10 48.46
CA PRO A 294 12.15 -10.97 49.40
C PRO A 294 10.77 -10.43 49.79
N THR A 295 9.81 -11.32 49.95
CA THR A 295 8.47 -10.95 50.42
C THR A 295 8.50 -10.48 51.88
N HIS A 296 7.65 -9.52 52.21
CA HIS A 296 7.53 -9.03 53.59
C HIS A 296 7.01 -10.11 54.55
N ARG A 297 6.21 -11.06 54.06
CA ARG A 297 5.69 -12.21 54.81
C ARG A 297 5.94 -13.51 54.06
N PRO A 298 6.08 -14.65 54.76
CA PRO A 298 6.13 -15.96 54.10
C PRO A 298 4.89 -16.20 53.25
N ILE A 299 5.07 -16.75 52.05
CA ILE A 299 3.97 -17.11 51.15
C ILE A 299 3.29 -18.37 51.69
N SER A 300 1.96 -18.30 51.89
CA SER A 300 1.13 -19.43 52.35
C SER A 300 0.09 -19.86 51.31
N ARG A 301 0.27 -19.46 50.04
CA ARG A 301 -0.61 -19.84 48.94
C ARG A 301 -0.36 -21.32 48.60
N ASP A 302 -1.44 -22.08 48.44
CA ASP A 302 -1.42 -23.49 48.03
C ASP A 302 -1.60 -23.56 46.51
N ASP A 303 -0.49 -23.56 45.77
CA ASP A 303 -0.48 -23.69 44.32
C ASP A 303 -0.56 -25.19 43.94
N ARG A 304 -1.73 -25.61 43.44
CA ARG A 304 -2.01 -27.00 43.06
C ARG A 304 -1.52 -27.30 41.65
N ASP A 305 -1.28 -28.58 41.37
CA ASP A 305 -0.89 -29.05 40.04
C ASP A 305 -1.97 -28.80 38.97
N ASP A 306 -1.53 -28.59 37.73
CA ASP A 306 -2.40 -28.37 36.58
C ASP A 306 -3.29 -29.59 36.27
N LEU A 307 -4.57 -29.34 35.98
CA LEU A 307 -5.52 -30.36 35.53
C LEU A 307 -5.69 -30.32 34.00
N VAL A 308 -5.25 -31.38 33.33
CA VAL A 308 -5.32 -31.49 31.86
C VAL A 308 -6.49 -32.41 31.44
N TYR A 309 -7.38 -31.89 30.60
CA TYR A 309 -8.57 -32.60 30.11
C TYR A 309 -8.48 -32.90 28.62
N LYS A 310 -9.13 -33.99 28.19
CA LYS A 310 -9.12 -34.44 26.79
C LYS A 310 -9.91 -33.51 25.88
N THR A 311 -11.00 -32.93 26.37
CA THR A 311 -11.85 -32.01 25.60
C THR A 311 -12.07 -30.68 26.32
N LYS A 312 -12.34 -29.61 25.55
CA LYS A 312 -12.73 -28.31 26.11
C LYS A 312 -13.97 -28.42 27.00
N ARG A 313 -14.95 -29.24 26.59
CA ARG A 313 -16.20 -29.43 27.33
C ARG A 313 -15.96 -30.01 28.72
N GLU A 314 -15.13 -31.04 28.83
CA GLU A 314 -14.75 -31.64 30.13
C GLU A 314 -14.03 -30.62 31.01
N LYS A 315 -13.08 -29.85 30.44
CA LYS A 315 -12.38 -28.77 31.16
C LYS A 315 -13.35 -27.75 31.76
N TYR A 316 -14.29 -27.25 30.97
CA TYR A 316 -15.25 -26.24 31.45
C TYR A 316 -16.22 -26.81 32.48
N ASN A 317 -16.69 -28.05 32.30
CA ASN A 317 -17.54 -28.71 33.29
C ASN A 317 -16.82 -28.85 34.64
N ALA A 318 -15.57 -29.32 34.63
CA ALA A 318 -14.79 -29.47 35.86
C ALA A 318 -14.52 -28.11 36.55
N ALA A 319 -14.22 -27.07 35.77
CA ALA A 319 -14.08 -25.72 36.32
C ALA A 319 -15.38 -25.21 36.97
N ILE A 320 -16.54 -25.45 36.35
CA ILE A 320 -17.85 -25.08 36.90
C ILE A 320 -18.13 -25.83 38.20
N GLU A 321 -17.81 -27.12 38.26
CA GLU A 321 -17.95 -27.93 39.46
C GLU A 321 -17.10 -27.38 40.62
N GLU A 322 -15.84 -27.04 40.37
CA GLU A 322 -14.95 -26.46 41.39
C GLU A 322 -15.43 -25.07 41.87
N ILE A 323 -15.87 -24.22 40.94
CA ILE A 323 -16.47 -22.91 41.29
C ILE A 323 -17.71 -23.10 42.18
N THR A 324 -18.55 -24.08 41.84
CA THR A 324 -19.77 -24.39 42.60
C THR A 324 -19.45 -24.89 44.00
N GLU A 325 -18.46 -25.76 44.13
CA GLU A 325 -18.01 -26.28 45.43
C GLU A 325 -17.41 -25.17 46.31
N CYS A 326 -16.54 -24.33 45.75
CA CYS A 326 -15.97 -23.17 46.45
C CYS A 326 -17.06 -22.19 46.91
N HIS A 327 -18.04 -21.91 46.04
CA HIS A 327 -19.18 -21.05 46.39
C HIS A 327 -20.01 -21.63 47.53
N HIS A 328 -20.29 -22.94 47.53
CA HIS A 328 -20.98 -23.61 48.63
C HIS A 328 -20.23 -23.54 49.96
N LYS A 329 -18.89 -23.50 49.93
CA LYS A 329 -18.03 -23.31 51.11
C LYS A 329 -17.92 -21.85 51.55
N GLY A 330 -18.45 -20.90 50.78
CA GLY A 330 -18.29 -19.46 51.03
C GLY A 330 -16.91 -18.91 50.68
N GLN A 331 -16.13 -19.64 49.87
CA GLN A 331 -14.80 -19.22 49.44
C GLN A 331 -14.89 -18.30 48.22
N PRO A 332 -14.21 -17.13 48.21
CA PRO A 332 -14.17 -16.27 47.03
C PRO A 332 -13.31 -16.91 45.92
N VAL A 333 -13.74 -16.74 44.67
CA VAL A 333 -13.09 -17.33 43.49
C VAL A 333 -12.88 -16.25 42.43
N LEU A 334 -11.68 -16.21 41.84
CA LEU A 334 -11.34 -15.42 40.67
C LEU A 334 -11.02 -16.38 39.51
N VAL A 335 -11.67 -16.21 38.36
CA VAL A 335 -11.49 -17.06 37.18
C VAL A 335 -10.85 -16.24 36.07
N GLY A 336 -9.66 -16.65 35.62
CA GLY A 336 -8.97 -16.05 34.48
C GLY A 336 -9.41 -16.68 33.15
N ASN A 337 -9.68 -15.85 32.14
CA ASN A 337 -9.98 -16.29 30.77
C ASN A 337 -9.18 -15.43 29.77
N PRO A 338 -8.45 -16.03 28.81
CA PRO A 338 -7.64 -15.27 27.84
C PRO A 338 -8.44 -14.53 26.75
N ILE A 339 -9.78 -14.62 26.73
CA ILE A 339 -10.63 -13.98 25.72
C ILE A 339 -11.69 -13.13 26.44
N CYS A 340 -11.59 -11.82 26.33
CA CYS A 340 -12.66 -10.87 26.58
C CYS A 340 -12.98 -10.12 25.29
#